data_AF-A0A1A9VYT3-F1
#
_entry.id   AF-A0A1A9VYT3-F1
#
_cell.length_a   1.000
_cell.length_b   1.000
_cell.length_c   1.000
_cell.angle_alpha   90.00
_cell.angle_beta   90.00
_cell.angle_gamma   90.00
#
_symmetry.space_group_name_H-M   'P 1'
#
loop_
_entity.id
_entity.type
_entity.pdbx_description
1 polymer ?
#
loop_
_entity_poly.entity_id
_entity_poly.type
_entity_poly.pdbx_seq_one_letter_code
_entity_poly.pdbx_strand_id
1 'polypeptide(L)'
;MDLNLEQISNELFINCNAQGSYICLDAWEKDIYYVLTNEGCQHKCSINCVQQELEVSRLHEAGINAMDFSPWSPKLYLTCGNDWCIHIWMSGICKPLITLKYYMSPVLMAAWSKTHSSIMISLNRTSIDVWDLKRSILKPYSSTRINPNAEYTTFRLSNCGRSVAAGNSNGQVEILAFEDMPFPPHFQYEHLEKTILEIICNDKHLLDCVKSLGYFGYPENDACMK
;
A
#
# COMPACT_ATOMS: atom_id res chain seq x y z
N MET A 1 -22.37 50.46 12.78
CA MET A 1 -23.24 49.27 12.97
C MET A 1 -23.03 48.49 11.69
N ASP A 2 -21.87 47.85 11.59
CA ASP A 2 -21.41 47.18 10.37
C ASP A 2 -20.94 45.81 10.80
N LEU A 3 -21.78 44.83 10.46
CA LEU A 3 -21.59 43.43 10.75
C LEU A 3 -20.46 42.87 9.90
N ASN A 4 -19.55 42.17 10.58
CA ASN A 4 -18.53 41.23 10.10
C ASN A 4 -18.83 40.60 8.72
N LEU A 5 -18.26 41.18 7.67
CA LEU A 5 -18.18 40.59 6.34
C LEU A 5 -16.81 39.95 6.03
N GLU A 6 -15.85 40.01 6.97
CA GLU A 6 -14.50 39.44 6.80
C GLU A 6 -14.25 38.16 7.60
N GLN A 7 -15.25 37.63 8.30
CA GLN A 7 -15.10 36.45 9.17
C GLN A 7 -15.97 35.26 8.77
N ILE A 8 -16.34 35.20 7.48
CA ILE A 8 -16.91 34.02 6.82
C ILE A 8 -16.13 33.77 5.53
N SER A 9 -14.79 33.76 5.61
CA SER A 9 -13.99 32.88 4.75
C SER A 9 -13.90 31.52 5.44
N ASN A 10 -15.06 30.94 5.75
CA ASN A 10 -15.14 29.49 5.84
C ASN A 10 -14.73 29.02 4.46
N GLU A 11 -13.57 28.38 4.38
CA GLU A 11 -13.20 27.54 3.26
C GLU A 11 -14.45 26.73 2.91
N LEU A 12 -15.03 27.03 1.74
CA LEU A 12 -15.92 26.13 1.07
C LEU A 12 -15.08 24.89 0.77
N PHE A 13 -14.93 24.02 1.78
CA PHE A 13 -14.88 22.60 1.55
C PHE A 13 -16.16 22.34 0.78
N ILE A 14 -16.03 22.30 -0.55
CA ILE A 14 -16.98 21.59 -1.37
C ILE A 14 -17.05 20.24 -0.68
N ASN A 15 -18.17 19.99 -0.01
CA ASN A 15 -18.51 18.69 0.53
C ASN A 15 -18.80 17.82 -0.70
N CYS A 16 -17.74 17.52 -1.46
CA CYS A 16 -17.70 16.38 -2.33
C CYS A 16 -17.94 15.23 -1.37
N ASN A 17 -19.10 14.58 -1.48
CA ASN A 17 -19.35 13.35 -0.74
C ASN A 17 -18.25 12.36 -1.17
N ALA A 18 -17.13 12.33 -0.45
CA ALA A 18 -15.98 11.51 -0.77
C ALA A 18 -16.46 10.07 -0.86
N GLN A 19 -16.24 9.45 -2.01
CA GLN A 19 -16.75 8.12 -2.28
C GLN A 19 -15.71 7.10 -1.84
N GLY A 20 -16.13 6.14 -1.01
CA GLY A 20 -15.31 4.99 -0.65
C GLY A 20 -14.97 4.18 -1.91
N SER A 21 -13.68 4.05 -2.21
CA SER A 21 -13.16 3.31 -3.36
C SER A 21 -12.75 1.88 -2.99
N TYR A 22 -12.23 1.68 -1.78
CA TYR A 22 -11.71 0.40 -1.31
C TYR A 22 -11.87 0.28 0.21
N ILE A 23 -12.06 -0.95 0.69
CA ILE A 23 -12.08 -1.28 2.12
C ILE A 23 -11.04 -2.35 2.41
N CYS A 24 -10.28 -2.18 3.49
CA CYS A 24 -9.28 -3.13 3.93
C CYS A 24 -9.42 -3.36 5.44
N LEU A 25 -9.24 -4.60 5.91
CA LEU A 25 -9.20 -4.90 7.34
C LEU A 25 -7.78 -4.70 7.85
N ASP A 26 -7.62 -4.31 9.12
CA ASP A 26 -6.31 -4.27 9.74
C ASP A 26 -5.67 -5.67 9.79
N ALA A 27 -4.34 -5.72 9.67
CA ALA A 27 -3.59 -6.97 9.68
C ALA A 27 -3.60 -7.68 11.05
N TRP A 28 -3.82 -6.94 12.13
CA TRP A 28 -3.72 -7.43 13.50
C TRP A 28 -4.99 -7.18 14.33
N GLU A 29 -5.49 -5.94 14.33
CA GLU A 29 -6.64 -5.50 15.12
C GLU A 29 -7.96 -5.82 14.38
N LYS A 30 -8.60 -6.93 14.75
CA LYS A 30 -9.78 -7.46 14.03
C LYS A 30 -11.00 -6.54 14.01
N ASP A 31 -11.08 -5.58 14.92
CA ASP A 31 -12.15 -4.60 14.99
C ASP A 31 -11.87 -3.34 14.15
N ILE A 32 -10.65 -3.19 13.64
CA ILE A 32 -10.23 -2.06 12.83
C ILE A 32 -10.34 -2.36 11.33
N TYR A 33 -10.82 -1.37 10.60
CA TYR A 33 -10.84 -1.38 9.15
C TYR A 33 -10.53 0.01 8.59
N TYR A 34 -10.15 0.04 7.33
CA TYR A 34 -9.73 1.23 6.60
C TYR A 34 -10.63 1.42 5.39
N VAL A 35 -11.14 2.64 5.23
CA VAL A 35 -11.88 3.06 4.03
C VAL A 35 -11.01 4.05 3.26
N LEU A 36 -10.72 3.72 2.01
CA LEU A 36 -9.98 4.58 1.09
C LEU A 36 -10.96 5.37 0.24
N THR A 37 -10.61 6.61 -0.11
CA THR A 37 -11.49 7.48 -0.89
C THR A 37 -10.90 7.87 -2.24
N ASN A 38 -11.79 8.31 -3.13
CA ASN A 38 -11.45 8.90 -4.43
C ASN A 38 -10.71 10.25 -4.34
N GLU A 39 -10.55 10.83 -3.15
CA GLU A 39 -9.83 12.09 -2.91
C GLU A 39 -8.41 11.91 -2.38
N GLY A 40 -7.97 10.66 -2.16
CA GLY A 40 -6.63 10.38 -1.66
C GLY A 40 -6.55 10.26 -0.14
N CYS A 41 -7.68 10.11 0.56
CA CYS A 41 -7.74 9.97 2.01
C CYS A 41 -7.97 8.50 2.43
N GLN A 42 -7.43 8.16 3.59
CA GLN A 42 -7.70 6.93 4.33
C GLN A 42 -8.41 7.29 5.63
N HIS A 43 -9.53 6.63 5.89
CA HIS A 43 -10.28 6.72 7.14
C HIS A 43 -10.06 5.42 7.92
N LYS A 44 -9.48 5.52 9.11
CA LYS A 44 -9.37 4.41 10.07
C LYS A 44 -10.64 4.37 10.90
N CYS A 45 -11.32 3.23 10.92
CA CYS A 45 -12.60 3.05 11.60
C CYS A 45 -12.55 1.81 12.48
N SER A 46 -13.45 1.75 13.47
CA SER A 46 -13.67 0.55 14.28
C SER A 46 -15.13 0.10 14.18
N ILE A 47 -15.34 -1.21 14.10
CA ILE A 47 -16.70 -1.81 14.18
C ILE A 47 -17.39 -1.51 15.52
N ASN A 48 -16.61 -1.21 16.56
CA ASN A 48 -17.11 -0.90 17.90
C ASN A 48 -17.53 0.57 18.05
N CYS A 49 -17.11 1.44 17.13
CA CYS A 49 -17.35 2.88 17.17
C CYS A 49 -18.05 3.34 15.88
N VAL A 50 -19.35 3.04 15.77
CA VAL A 50 -20.13 3.23 14.53
C VAL A 50 -20.25 4.70 14.08
N GLN A 51 -20.16 5.67 15.01
CA GLN A 51 -20.45 7.08 14.73
C GLN A 51 -19.21 7.97 14.62
N GLN A 52 -18.00 7.42 14.76
CA GLN A 52 -16.78 8.22 14.77
C GLN A 52 -15.65 7.51 14.04
N GLU A 53 -15.07 8.21 13.08
CA GLU A 53 -13.79 7.82 12.47
C GLU A 53 -12.67 8.05 13.49
N LEU A 54 -11.79 7.07 13.65
CA LEU A 54 -10.70 7.13 14.62
C LEU A 54 -9.60 8.09 14.15
N GLU A 55 -9.29 8.05 12.85
CA GLU A 55 -8.24 8.84 12.23
C GLU A 55 -8.52 9.04 10.73
N VAL A 56 -8.21 10.23 10.21
CA VAL A 56 -8.23 10.53 8.77
C VAL A 56 -6.85 11.00 8.35
N SER A 57 -6.27 10.32 7.35
CA SER A 57 -4.94 10.61 6.83
C SER A 57 -5.02 10.84 5.33
N ARG A 58 -4.44 11.94 4.83
CA ARG A 58 -4.28 12.18 3.39
C ARG A 58 -3.02 11.48 2.91
N LEU A 59 -3.18 10.40 2.15
CA LEU A 59 -2.08 9.53 1.72
C LEU A 59 -1.64 9.79 0.28
N HIS A 60 -2.56 10.23 -0.58
CA HIS A 60 -2.30 10.45 -2.00
C HIS A 60 -2.81 11.84 -2.45
N GLU A 61 -2.26 12.33 -3.56
CA GLU A 61 -2.71 13.58 -4.19
C GLU A 61 -4.01 13.39 -4.99
N ALA A 62 -4.33 12.15 -5.34
CA ALA A 62 -5.55 11.74 -6.04
C ALA A 62 -6.11 10.44 -5.43
N GLY A 63 -7.25 9.97 -5.93
CA GLY A 63 -7.94 8.79 -5.39
C GLY A 63 -7.07 7.55 -5.23
N ILE A 64 -7.24 6.88 -4.10
CA ILE A 64 -6.53 5.63 -3.76
C ILE A 64 -7.35 4.46 -4.31
N ASN A 65 -6.70 3.54 -4.99
CA ASN A 65 -7.35 2.40 -5.64
C ASN A 65 -7.24 1.11 -4.81
N ALA A 66 -6.14 0.92 -4.08
CA ALA A 66 -5.94 -0.27 -3.26
C ALA A 66 -5.01 -0.01 -2.06
N MET A 67 -5.15 -0.87 -1.05
CA MET A 67 -4.30 -0.97 0.13
C MET A 67 -4.05 -2.44 0.45
N ASP A 68 -2.81 -2.78 0.84
CA ASP A 68 -2.44 -4.12 1.25
C ASP A 68 -1.41 -4.08 2.39
N PHE A 69 -1.62 -4.90 3.41
CA PHE A 69 -0.67 -5.05 4.51
C PHE A 69 0.43 -6.03 4.13
N SER A 70 1.64 -5.79 4.63
CA SER A 70 2.73 -6.73 4.46
C SER A 70 2.45 -8.01 5.25
N PRO A 71 2.54 -9.20 4.64
CA PRO A 71 2.41 -10.46 5.38
C PRO A 71 3.58 -10.71 6.33
N TRP A 72 4.60 -9.85 6.32
CA TRP A 72 5.81 -9.96 7.12
C TRP A 72 5.85 -8.98 8.30
N SER A 73 4.91 -8.03 8.36
CA SER A 73 4.82 -7.03 9.43
C SER A 73 3.40 -6.42 9.47
N PRO A 74 2.71 -6.44 10.63
CA PRO A 74 1.38 -5.84 10.75
C PRO A 74 1.42 -4.30 10.72
N LYS A 75 2.58 -3.69 10.95
CA LYS A 75 2.73 -2.23 10.94
C LYS A 75 3.06 -1.69 9.55
N LEU A 76 3.47 -2.54 8.59
CA LEU A 76 3.81 -2.12 7.24
C LEU A 76 2.65 -2.37 6.29
N TYR A 77 2.31 -1.35 5.51
CA TYR A 77 1.29 -1.46 4.47
C TYR A 77 1.67 -0.61 3.26
N LEU A 78 1.06 -0.94 2.13
CA LEU A 78 1.16 -0.16 0.91
C LEU A 78 -0.19 0.44 0.55
N THR A 79 -0.15 1.54 -0.20
CA THR A 79 -1.29 2.13 -0.89
C THR A 79 -0.89 2.48 -2.32
N CYS A 80 -1.83 2.42 -3.26
CA CYS A 80 -1.58 2.85 -4.64
C CYS A 80 -2.77 3.61 -5.21
N GLY A 81 -2.53 4.54 -6.14
CA GLY A 81 -3.56 5.46 -6.57
C GLY A 81 -3.41 6.05 -7.97
N ASN A 82 -4.31 7.00 -8.24
CA ASN A 82 -4.43 7.71 -9.51
C ASN A 82 -3.40 8.84 -9.67
N ASP A 83 -2.59 9.11 -8.65
CA ASP A 83 -1.41 10.00 -8.67
C ASP A 83 -0.12 9.31 -9.16
N TRP A 84 -0.28 8.06 -9.63
CA TRP A 84 0.76 7.21 -10.21
C TRP A 84 1.79 6.71 -9.21
N CYS A 85 1.48 6.83 -7.92
CA CYS A 85 2.36 6.44 -6.84
C CYS A 85 1.92 5.11 -6.22
N ILE A 86 2.90 4.35 -5.75
CA ILE A 86 2.73 3.37 -4.68
C ILE A 86 3.48 3.92 -3.48
N HIS A 87 2.79 4.13 -2.37
CA HIS A 87 3.40 4.54 -1.12
C HIS A 87 3.50 3.34 -0.18
N ILE A 88 4.63 3.21 0.51
CA ILE A 88 4.84 2.24 1.58
C ILE A 88 4.89 3.00 2.88
N TRP A 89 4.03 2.62 3.81
CA TRP A 89 3.80 3.29 5.08
C TRP A 89 4.15 2.38 6.23
N MET A 90 4.41 3.00 7.38
CA MET A 90 4.48 2.32 8.66
C MET A 90 3.51 2.98 9.64
N SER A 91 2.68 2.17 10.29
CA SER A 91 1.73 2.63 11.31
C SER A 91 2.46 3.41 12.40
N GLY A 92 1.98 4.62 12.69
CA GLY A 92 2.61 5.56 13.63
C GLY A 92 3.54 6.58 12.98
N ILE A 93 3.82 6.50 11.68
CA ILE A 93 4.60 7.49 10.92
C ILE A 93 3.71 8.17 9.88
N CYS A 94 3.59 9.49 9.95
CA CYS A 94 2.69 10.27 9.08
C CYS A 94 3.24 10.56 7.67
N LYS A 95 4.48 10.13 7.37
CA LYS A 95 5.16 10.30 6.08
C LYS A 95 5.40 8.92 5.46
N PRO A 96 5.27 8.74 4.14
CA PRO A 96 5.59 7.47 3.52
C PRO A 96 7.08 7.16 3.69
N LEU A 97 7.40 5.91 4.02
CA LEU A 97 8.78 5.42 4.09
C LEU A 97 9.41 5.39 2.70
N ILE A 98 8.63 4.95 1.71
CA ILE A 98 9.06 4.76 0.33
C ILE A 98 7.93 5.21 -0.60
N THR A 99 8.30 5.92 -1.66
CA THR A 99 7.40 6.27 -2.76
C THR A 99 7.95 5.68 -4.05
N LEU A 100 7.21 4.75 -4.65
CA LEU A 100 7.51 4.17 -5.96
C LEU A 100 6.69 4.90 -7.02
N LYS A 101 7.37 5.53 -7.97
CA LYS A 101 6.76 6.27 -9.08
C LYS A 101 7.65 6.14 -10.30
N TYR A 102 7.19 5.39 -11.31
CA TYR A 102 7.96 5.15 -12.53
C TYR A 102 7.17 5.53 -13.79
N TYR A 103 5.97 5.00 -13.94
CA TYR A 103 5.09 5.34 -15.06
C TYR A 103 4.20 6.55 -14.74
N MET A 104 3.80 7.29 -15.77
CA MET A 104 2.79 8.34 -15.68
C MET A 104 1.40 7.74 -15.96
N SER A 105 1.03 6.72 -15.17
CA SER A 105 -0.20 5.96 -15.35
C SER A 105 -0.79 5.51 -14.00
N PRO A 106 -2.12 5.50 -13.83
CA PRO A 106 -2.75 5.03 -12.60
C PRO A 106 -2.35 3.61 -12.21
N VAL A 107 -2.02 3.42 -10.94
CA VAL A 107 -1.78 2.09 -10.36
C VAL A 107 -3.10 1.60 -9.78
N LEU A 108 -3.69 0.58 -10.39
CA LEU A 108 -5.03 0.11 -10.07
C LEU A 108 -5.04 -0.82 -8.85
N MET A 109 -3.99 -1.64 -8.73
CA MET A 109 -3.80 -2.49 -7.56
C MET A 109 -2.31 -2.65 -7.29
N ALA A 110 -1.97 -2.89 -6.03
CA ALA A 110 -0.66 -3.35 -5.62
C ALA A 110 -0.82 -4.33 -4.44
N ALA A 111 0.10 -5.28 -4.32
CA ALA A 111 0.09 -6.27 -3.26
C ALA A 111 1.49 -6.74 -2.92
N TRP A 112 1.70 -7.12 -1.67
CA TRP A 112 2.94 -7.72 -1.20
C TRP A 112 3.08 -9.17 -1.65
N SER A 113 4.31 -9.59 -1.93
CA SER A 113 4.60 -11.01 -2.11
C SER A 113 4.52 -11.77 -0.80
N LYS A 114 3.76 -12.87 -0.81
CA LYS A 114 3.65 -13.81 0.32
C LYS A 114 4.87 -14.71 0.49
N THR A 115 5.81 -14.67 -0.44
CA THR A 115 7.01 -15.53 -0.45
C THR A 115 8.32 -14.75 -0.37
N HIS A 116 8.32 -13.45 -0.64
CA HIS A 116 9.53 -12.62 -0.65
C HIS A 116 9.23 -11.28 0.01
N SER A 117 9.89 -10.99 1.13
CA SER A 117 9.53 -9.83 1.93
C SER A 117 9.87 -8.48 1.32
N SER A 118 10.85 -8.40 0.41
CA SER A 118 11.19 -7.18 -0.33
C SER A 118 10.47 -7.03 -1.67
N ILE A 119 9.55 -7.93 -2.03
CA ILE A 119 8.90 -7.93 -3.34
C ILE A 119 7.44 -7.50 -3.26
N MET A 120 7.06 -6.62 -4.18
CA MET A 120 5.69 -6.20 -4.41
C MET A 120 5.32 -6.36 -5.88
N ILE A 121 4.03 -6.54 -6.14
CA ILE A 121 3.48 -6.65 -7.48
C ILE A 121 2.46 -5.53 -7.63
N SER A 122 2.49 -4.80 -8.74
CA SER A 122 1.48 -3.80 -9.07
C SER A 122 0.89 -4.03 -10.44
N LEU A 123 -0.36 -3.59 -10.60
CA LEU A 123 -1.11 -3.65 -11.84
C LEU A 123 -1.44 -2.24 -12.28
N ASN A 124 -0.97 -1.90 -13.47
CA ASN A 124 -1.45 -0.75 -14.23
C ASN A 124 -2.52 -1.24 -15.22
N ARG A 125 -3.06 -0.37 -16.08
CA ARG A 125 -4.08 -0.76 -17.06
C ARG A 125 -3.65 -1.85 -18.04
N THR A 126 -2.36 -1.99 -18.34
CA THR A 126 -1.88 -2.84 -19.44
C THR A 126 -0.78 -3.83 -19.03
N SER A 127 -0.21 -3.64 -17.84
CA SER A 127 1.01 -4.31 -17.41
C SER A 127 0.98 -4.66 -15.93
N ILE A 128 1.70 -5.73 -15.62
CA ILE A 128 2.08 -6.08 -14.25
C ILE A 128 3.55 -5.73 -14.06
N ASP A 129 3.82 -5.02 -12.98
CA ASP A 129 5.17 -4.65 -12.58
C ASP A 129 5.56 -5.42 -11.31
N VAL A 130 6.76 -5.98 -11.33
CA VAL A 130 7.39 -6.63 -10.17
C VAL A 130 8.43 -5.68 -9.61
N TRP A 131 8.26 -5.28 -8.35
CA TRP A 131 9.15 -4.38 -7.63
C TRP A 131 10.00 -5.19 -6.65
N ASP A 132 11.32 -5.04 -6.71
CA ASP A 132 12.25 -5.57 -5.70
C ASP A 132 12.90 -4.39 -4.98
N LEU A 133 12.37 -4.06 -3.79
CA LEU A 133 12.77 -2.90 -3.00
C LEU A 133 14.27 -2.92 -2.67
N LYS A 134 14.84 -4.11 -2.53
CA LYS A 134 16.27 -4.28 -2.23
C LYS A 134 17.16 -3.85 -3.40
N ARG A 135 16.69 -4.03 -4.63
CA ARG A 135 17.45 -3.70 -5.84
C ARG A 135 17.28 -2.24 -6.23
N SER A 136 16.03 -1.76 -6.25
CA SER A 136 15.71 -0.42 -6.72
C SER A 136 14.30 -0.02 -6.33
N ILE A 137 14.15 1.21 -5.85
CA ILE A 137 12.86 1.89 -5.64
C ILE A 137 12.46 2.81 -6.80
N LEU A 138 13.38 3.05 -7.75
CA LEU A 138 13.19 4.05 -8.82
C LEU A 138 12.50 3.49 -10.06
N LYS A 139 12.63 2.18 -10.29
CA LYS A 139 12.04 1.46 -11.40
C LYS A 139 11.69 0.03 -10.99
N PRO A 140 10.66 -0.58 -11.59
CA PRO A 140 10.34 -1.98 -11.36
C PRO A 140 11.50 -2.87 -11.84
N TYR A 141 11.65 -4.02 -11.19
CA TYR A 141 12.61 -5.04 -11.59
C TYR A 141 12.21 -5.68 -12.93
N SER A 142 10.92 -5.96 -13.10
CA SER A 142 10.34 -6.46 -14.35
C SER A 142 9.00 -5.78 -14.60
N SER A 143 8.69 -5.52 -15.86
CA SER A 143 7.39 -5.04 -16.31
C SER A 143 6.94 -5.88 -17.49
N THR A 144 5.76 -6.49 -17.38
CA THR A 144 5.21 -7.38 -18.41
C THR A 144 3.88 -6.83 -18.88
N ARG A 145 3.82 -6.41 -20.14
CA ARG A 145 2.56 -6.08 -20.81
C ARG A 145 1.82 -7.38 -21.09
N ILE A 146 0.60 -7.48 -20.60
CA ILE A 146 -0.15 -8.74 -20.61
C ILE A 146 -0.81 -8.96 -21.97
N ASN A 147 -1.77 -8.10 -22.33
CA ASN A 147 -2.45 -8.11 -23.62
C ASN A 147 -2.56 -6.67 -24.14
N PRO A 148 -2.07 -6.36 -25.35
CA PRO A 148 -2.09 -4.99 -25.86
C PRO A 148 -3.49 -4.45 -26.16
N ASN A 149 -4.49 -5.31 -26.33
CA ASN A 149 -5.84 -4.96 -26.76
C ASN A 149 -6.86 -5.00 -25.60
N ALA A 150 -6.41 -5.12 -24.36
CA ALA A 150 -7.27 -5.20 -23.19
C ALA A 150 -6.81 -4.24 -22.08
N GLU A 151 -7.76 -3.79 -21.27
CA GLU A 151 -7.49 -3.03 -20.05
C GLU A 151 -7.79 -3.87 -18.82
N TYR A 152 -6.78 -4.06 -17.98
CA TYR A 152 -6.88 -4.81 -16.74
C TYR A 152 -7.42 -3.93 -15.63
N THR A 153 -8.19 -4.53 -14.73
CA THR A 153 -8.88 -3.83 -13.65
C THR A 153 -8.50 -4.38 -12.28
N THR A 154 -8.09 -5.64 -12.19
CA THR A 154 -7.78 -6.29 -10.92
C THR A 154 -6.76 -7.43 -11.08
N PHE A 155 -6.04 -7.74 -10.01
CA PHE A 155 -5.27 -8.98 -9.93
C PHE A 155 -5.37 -9.63 -8.55
N ARG A 156 -5.04 -10.93 -8.50
CA ARG A 156 -4.81 -11.66 -7.25
C ARG A 156 -3.58 -12.55 -7.37
N LEU A 157 -2.73 -12.52 -6.35
CA LEU A 157 -1.59 -13.43 -6.23
C LEU A 157 -2.07 -14.80 -5.79
N SER A 158 -1.47 -15.84 -6.37
CA SER A 158 -1.57 -17.20 -5.86
C SER A 158 -1.05 -17.30 -4.43
N ASN A 159 -1.62 -18.20 -3.62
CA ASN A 159 -1.15 -18.41 -2.25
C ASN A 159 0.28 -18.94 -2.17
N CYS A 160 0.74 -19.66 -3.19
CA CYS A 160 2.13 -20.12 -3.29
C CYS A 160 3.10 -19.04 -3.81
N GLY A 161 2.59 -17.85 -4.20
CA GLY A 161 3.40 -16.73 -4.68
C GLY A 161 4.14 -16.99 -6.00
N ARG A 162 3.70 -17.96 -6.80
CA ARG A 162 4.35 -18.35 -8.08
C ARG A 162 3.63 -17.82 -9.32
N SER A 163 2.41 -17.35 -9.16
CA SER A 163 1.61 -16.81 -10.25
C SER A 163 0.65 -15.73 -9.79
N VAL A 164 0.13 -14.99 -10.77
CA VAL A 164 -0.87 -13.94 -10.62
C VAL A 164 -2.01 -14.16 -11.61
N ALA A 165 -3.24 -13.99 -11.16
CA ALA A 165 -4.43 -13.96 -12.00
C ALA A 165 -4.84 -12.50 -12.21
N ALA A 166 -4.92 -12.04 -13.46
CA ALA A 166 -5.28 -10.68 -13.82
C ALA A 166 -6.59 -10.66 -14.61
N GLY A 167 -7.56 -9.88 -14.15
CA GLY A 167 -8.87 -9.71 -14.78
C GLY A 167 -8.94 -8.42 -15.59
N ASN A 168 -9.61 -8.46 -16.73
CA ASN A 168 -9.80 -7.30 -17.62
C ASN A 168 -11.25 -6.84 -17.74
N SER A 169 -11.45 -5.65 -18.31
CA SER A 169 -12.76 -5.03 -18.53
C SER A 169 -13.68 -5.82 -19.48
N ASN A 170 -13.11 -6.73 -20.28
CA ASN A 170 -13.86 -7.62 -21.18
C ASN A 170 -14.34 -8.90 -20.46
N GLY A 171 -14.06 -9.06 -19.16
CA GLY A 171 -14.43 -10.24 -18.38
C GLY A 171 -13.50 -11.44 -18.56
N GLN A 172 -12.34 -11.27 -19.18
CA GLN A 172 -11.34 -12.33 -19.32
C GLN A 172 -10.38 -12.31 -18.13
N VAL A 173 -9.91 -13.49 -17.74
CA VAL A 173 -8.88 -13.68 -16.70
C VAL A 173 -7.69 -14.39 -17.32
N GLU A 174 -6.51 -13.79 -17.16
CA GLU A 174 -5.26 -14.36 -17.63
C GLU A 174 -4.36 -14.70 -16.44
N ILE A 175 -3.69 -15.85 -16.51
CA ILE A 175 -2.81 -16.35 -15.46
C ILE A 175 -1.37 -16.20 -15.93
N LEU A 176 -0.56 -15.45 -15.19
CA LEU A 176 0.86 -15.28 -15.46
C LEU A 176 1.67 -15.98 -14.37
N ALA A 177 2.65 -16.78 -14.75
CA ALA A 177 3.61 -17.37 -13.83
C ALA A 177 4.83 -16.43 -13.69
N PHE A 178 5.38 -16.35 -12.49
CA PHE A 178 6.66 -15.66 -12.26
C PHE A 178 7.80 -16.61 -12.61
N GLU A 179 8.67 -16.15 -13.51
CA GLU A 179 9.92 -16.83 -13.86
C GLU A 179 11.10 -16.05 -13.29
N ASP A 180 12.20 -16.76 -12.98
CA ASP A 180 13.46 -16.18 -12.49
C ASP A 180 13.34 -15.25 -11.27
N MET A 181 12.40 -15.57 -10.37
CA MET A 181 12.32 -14.93 -9.06
C MET A 181 13.57 -15.26 -8.24
N PRO A 182 14.10 -14.30 -7.45
CA PRO A 182 15.21 -14.58 -6.54
C PRO A 182 14.79 -15.66 -5.53
N PHE A 183 15.76 -16.29 -4.86
CA PHE A 183 15.41 -17.20 -3.78
C PHE A 183 14.78 -16.42 -2.61
N PRO A 184 13.69 -16.94 -2.01
CA PRO A 184 13.12 -16.39 -0.79
C PRO A 184 14.18 -16.24 0.30
N PRO A 185 14.28 -15.07 0.97
CA PRO A 185 15.11 -14.94 2.17
C PRO A 185 14.69 -15.97 3.22
N HIS A 186 15.65 -16.62 3.88
CA HIS A 186 15.35 -17.54 4.97
C HIS A 186 14.72 -16.80 6.17
N PHE A 187 15.27 -15.64 6.49
CA PHE A 187 14.84 -14.76 7.57
C PHE A 187 14.14 -13.54 6.98
N GLN A 188 12.82 -13.69 6.75
CA GLN A 188 12.03 -12.75 5.95
C GLN A 188 11.86 -11.40 6.65
N TYR A 189 11.68 -11.41 7.97
CA TYR A 189 11.54 -10.19 8.77
C TYR A 189 12.84 -9.39 8.76
N GLU A 190 13.96 -10.02 9.09
CA GLU A 190 15.28 -9.38 9.17
C GLU A 190 15.72 -8.86 7.81
N HIS A 191 15.42 -9.59 6.74
CA HIS A 191 15.65 -9.10 5.37
C HIS A 191 14.80 -7.88 5.04
N LEU A 192 13.53 -7.86 5.44
CA LEU A 192 12.64 -6.71 5.24
C LEU A 192 13.11 -5.50 6.03
N GLU A 193 13.39 -5.69 7.32
CA GLU A 193 13.85 -4.63 8.21
C GLU A 193 15.13 -4.00 7.69
N LYS A 194 16.12 -4.83 7.36
CA LYS A 194 17.37 -4.36 6.76
C LYS A 194 17.11 -3.57 5.47
N THR A 195 16.26 -4.09 4.58
CA THR A 195 15.93 -3.42 3.31
C THR A 195 15.30 -2.05 3.54
N ILE A 196 14.33 -1.92 4.45
CA ILE A 196 13.69 -0.64 4.77
C ILE A 196 14.71 0.34 5.37
N LEU A 197 15.51 -0.10 6.36
CA LEU A 197 16.51 0.75 7.01
C LEU A 197 17.59 1.24 6.03
N GLU A 198 18.00 0.39 5.08
CA GLU A 198 18.94 0.76 4.02
C GLU A 198 18.34 1.81 3.08
N ILE A 199 17.06 1.70 2.71
CA ILE A 199 16.40 2.66 1.82
C ILE A 199 16.27 4.04 2.49
N ILE A 200 15.90 4.08 3.76
CA ILE A 200 15.64 5.34 4.48
C ILE A 200 16.88 5.94 5.13
N CYS A 201 18.06 5.32 4.99
CA CYS A 201 19.27 5.71 5.73
C CYS A 201 19.70 7.18 5.53
N ASN A 202 19.33 7.77 4.39
CA ASN A 202 19.63 9.17 4.07
C ASN A 202 18.71 10.17 4.78
N ASP A 203 17.50 9.77 5.19
CA ASP A 203 16.56 10.59 5.95
C ASP A 203 16.68 10.27 7.45
N LYS A 204 17.57 11.00 8.14
CA LYS A 204 17.87 10.76 9.56
C LYS A 204 16.62 10.84 10.45
N HIS A 205 15.72 11.79 10.18
CA HIS A 205 14.51 11.96 10.98
C HIS A 205 13.61 10.73 10.86
N LEU A 206 13.38 10.27 9.62
CA LEU A 206 12.56 9.09 9.37
C LEU A 206 13.21 7.82 9.93
N LEU A 207 14.53 7.69 9.82
CA LEU A 207 15.29 6.60 10.43
C LEU A 207 15.13 6.56 11.96
N ASP A 208 15.20 7.71 12.63
CA ASP A 208 15.03 7.79 14.08
C ASP A 208 13.58 7.47 14.49
N CYS A 209 12.59 7.90 13.71
CA CYS A 209 11.18 7.51 13.92
C CYS A 209 10.97 5.99 13.78
N VAL A 210 11.54 5.35 12.76
CA VAL A 210 11.41 3.89 12.59
C VAL A 210 12.10 3.14 13.73
N LYS A 211 13.28 3.61 14.15
CA LYS A 211 14.01 3.01 15.28
C LYS A 211 13.28 3.17 16.61
N SER A 212 12.60 4.29 16.84
CA SER A 212 11.85 4.52 18.08
C SER A 212 10.61 3.63 18.20
N LEU A 213 10.05 3.17 17.07
CA LEU A 213 8.97 2.18 17.05
C LEU A 213 9.43 0.76 17.43
N GLY A 214 10.74 0.50 17.40
CA GLY A 214 11.34 -0.79 17.74
C GLY A 214 10.92 -1.91 16.79
N TYR A 215 10.76 -3.12 17.33
CA TYR A 215 10.30 -4.27 16.55
C TYR A 215 8.91 -4.01 15.93
N PHE A 216 8.82 -4.24 14.64
CA PHE A 216 7.60 -4.04 13.85
C PHE A 216 7.12 -5.31 13.17
N GLY A 217 7.70 -6.47 13.49
CA GLY A 217 7.16 -7.76 13.06
C GLY A 217 5.91 -8.13 13.86
N TYR A 218 5.35 -9.30 13.55
CA TYR A 218 4.28 -9.84 14.37
C TYR A 218 4.83 -10.16 15.76
N PRO A 219 4.16 -9.73 16.86
CA PRO A 219 4.59 -10.11 18.19
C PRO A 219 4.64 -11.64 18.26
N GLU A 220 5.76 -12.18 18.73
CA GLU A 220 5.84 -13.61 18.99
C GLU A 220 4.74 -13.96 20.00
N ASN A 221 3.88 -14.92 19.67
CA ASN A 221 3.06 -15.53 20.70
C ASN A 221 4.04 -16.15 21.68
N ASP A 222 4.04 -15.64 22.92
CA ASP A 222 4.80 -16.16 24.06
C ASP A 222 4.25 -17.54 24.51
N ALA A 223 4.14 -18.48 23.56
CA ALA A 223 3.65 -19.83 23.78
C ALA A 223 4.23 -20.80 22.73
N CYS A 224 5.07 -21.71 23.22
CA CYS A 224 5.73 -22.86 22.55
C CYS A 224 7.12 -22.50 21.98
N MET A 225 8.23 -22.63 22.72
CA MET A 225 8.69 -23.85 23.40
C MET A 225 9.41 -23.56 24.73
N LYS A 226 8.79 -23.98 25.84
CA LYS A 226 9.48 -24.71 26.92
C LYS A 226 9.11 -26.18 26.78
#